data_AF-A0A7V8XQE3-F1
#
_entry.id   AF-A0A7V8XQE3-F1
#
_cell.length_a   1.000
_cell.length_b   1.000
_cell.length_c   1.000
_cell.angle_alpha   90.00
_cell.angle_beta   90.00
_cell.angle_gamma   90.00
#
_symmetry.space_group_name_H-M   'P 1'
#
loop_
_entity.id
_entity.type
_entity.pdbx_description
1 polymer ?
#
loop_
_entity_poly.entity_id
_entity_poly.type
_entity_poly.pdbx_seq_one_letter_code
_entity_poly.pdbx_strand_id
1 'polypeptide(L)'
;VGLGYVALSQKDHDDAVKQFDQALAVDPKYAPALAGKGQTYLAMNQRGQALASFDAALAADPGLASIRSAADVLRFQGLQGGVAGARKAAEAGRYADARSAYVEAIKASPQSPFLYRELAVVERQAGRLTAAQEQIEKAISIDPNDARSFVVLADVLEAMGQFETAATALTNAAALEPSDALHSRIEALRAKAAFEAMPPEFRSIELAETVTRAQLAVLVGIRMEALVKRAPRGSATVITDARGSWAAPWILPVTRAGFMEVYDNHTFQPAATVRRGDLAFATSQILSAIARENPRLGASWRNARQKFTDLPPGHLSYRAAAVAVEAGVMKPVENGAFQLARPVTGAEAVAAVNRLLELADRRQ
;
A
#
# COMPACT_ATOMS: atom_id res chain seq x y z
N VAL A 1 7.60 58.63 22.20
CA VAL A 1 8.24 57.29 22.33
C VAL A 1 9.16 57.12 23.54
N GLY A 2 9.98 58.11 23.93
CA GLY A 2 10.87 57.97 25.10
C GLY A 2 10.13 57.57 26.39
N LEU A 3 9.00 58.22 26.69
CA LEU A 3 8.12 57.85 27.82
C LEU A 3 7.64 56.39 27.73
N GLY A 4 7.31 55.89 26.53
CA GLY A 4 6.89 54.49 26.34
C GLY A 4 8.00 53.48 26.63
N TYR A 5 9.25 53.77 26.25
CA TYR A 5 10.39 52.90 26.62
C TYR A 5 10.72 52.95 28.12
N VAL A 6 10.52 54.10 28.78
CA VAL A 6 10.65 54.22 30.24
C VAL A 6 9.60 53.35 30.94
N ALA A 7 8.33 53.48 30.56
CA ALA A 7 7.24 52.67 31.11
C ALA A 7 7.49 51.16 30.89
N LEU A 8 7.97 50.77 29.70
CA LEU A 8 8.34 49.38 29.40
C LEU A 8 9.45 48.87 30.33
N SER A 9 10.48 49.69 30.61
CA SER A 9 11.56 49.32 31.55
C SER A 9 11.07 49.17 32.99
N GLN A 10 10.03 49.91 33.37
CA GLN A 10 9.37 49.84 34.68
C GLN A 10 8.36 48.68 34.78
N LYS A 11 8.16 47.92 33.70
CA LYS A 11 7.13 46.87 33.56
C LYS A 11 5.69 47.40 33.69
N ASP A 12 5.50 48.71 33.52
CA ASP A 12 4.17 49.30 33.38
C ASP A 12 3.73 49.13 31.92
N HIS A 13 3.24 47.93 31.62
CA HIS A 13 2.91 47.54 30.26
C HIS A 13 1.71 48.29 29.69
N ASP A 14 0.73 48.65 30.54
CA ASP A 14 -0.46 49.39 30.11
C ASP A 14 -0.13 50.84 29.74
N ASP A 15 0.68 51.53 30.57
CA ASP A 15 1.14 52.87 30.20
C ASP A 15 2.07 52.82 28.99
N ALA A 16 2.98 51.85 28.89
CA ALA A 16 3.85 51.71 27.72
C ALA A 16 3.05 51.60 26.42
N VAL A 17 2.01 50.75 26.35
CA VAL A 17 1.12 50.65 25.19
C VAL A 17 0.46 51.99 24.88
N LYS A 18 -0.09 52.67 25.89
CA LYS A 18 -0.73 53.98 25.73
C LYS A 18 0.21 55.05 25.19
N GLN A 19 1.44 55.12 25.69
CA GLN A 19 2.46 56.07 25.23
C GLN A 19 2.90 55.79 23.78
N PHE A 20 2.98 54.51 23.39
CA PHE A 20 3.24 54.14 22.00
C PHE A 20 2.05 54.46 21.10
N ASP A 21 0.81 54.21 21.55
CA ASP A 21 -0.40 54.56 20.80
C ASP A 21 -0.55 56.05 20.54
N GLN A 22 -0.19 56.89 21.51
CA GLN A 22 -0.15 58.35 21.31
C GLN A 22 0.87 58.74 20.25
N ALA A 23 2.04 58.09 20.20
CA ALA A 23 3.02 58.33 19.14
C ALA A 23 2.50 57.88 17.77
N LEU A 24 1.82 56.74 17.71
CA LEU A 24 1.23 56.19 16.48
C LEU A 24 0.00 56.97 16.00
N ALA A 25 -0.70 57.69 16.88
CA ALA A 25 -1.77 58.60 16.51
C ALA A 25 -1.25 59.82 15.73
N VAL A 26 0.00 60.24 15.99
CA VAL A 26 0.65 61.35 15.28
C VAL A 26 1.31 60.84 13.99
N ASP A 27 2.05 59.73 14.06
CA ASP A 27 2.63 59.06 12.90
C ASP A 27 2.37 57.55 12.95
N PRO A 28 1.37 57.05 12.20
CA PRO A 28 1.01 55.64 12.17
C PRO A 28 2.12 54.69 11.69
N LYS A 29 3.14 55.21 10.99
CA LYS A 29 4.25 54.42 10.45
C LYS A 29 5.55 54.63 11.24
N TYR A 30 5.49 55.24 12.43
CA TYR A 30 6.69 55.49 13.20
C TYR A 30 7.30 54.19 13.75
N ALA A 31 8.30 53.66 13.05
CA ALA A 31 8.86 52.34 13.29
C ALA A 31 9.37 52.11 14.74
N PRO A 32 10.01 53.07 15.43
CA PRO A 32 10.41 52.91 16.83
C PRO A 32 9.23 52.76 17.80
N ALA A 33 8.07 53.37 17.52
CA ALA A 33 6.87 53.19 18.33
C ALA A 33 6.22 51.81 18.09
N LEU A 34 6.14 51.38 16.82
CA LEU A 34 5.64 50.05 16.44
C LEU A 34 6.50 48.94 17.07
N ALA A 35 7.82 49.09 17.01
CA ALA A 35 8.78 48.17 17.63
C ALA A 35 8.63 48.13 19.17
N GLY A 36 8.54 49.30 19.81
CA GLY A 36 8.35 49.40 21.27
C GLY A 36 7.02 48.81 21.74
N LYS A 37 5.94 49.02 20.96
CA LYS A 37 4.64 48.40 21.20
C LYS A 37 4.71 46.87 21.07
N GLY A 38 5.40 46.36 20.05
CA GLY A 38 5.64 44.93 19.88
C GLY A 38 6.42 44.29 21.02
N GLN A 39 7.47 44.96 21.53
CA GLN A 39 8.21 44.51 22.71
C GLN A 39 7.34 44.49 23.97
N THR A 40 6.47 45.48 24.12
CA THR A 40 5.53 45.56 25.24
C THR A 40 4.55 44.39 25.22
N TYR A 41 3.95 44.08 24.06
CA TYR A 41 3.08 42.91 23.91
C TYR A 41 3.81 41.59 24.13
N LEU A 42 5.09 41.50 23.73
CA LEU A 42 5.93 40.33 24.00
C LEU A 42 6.13 40.12 25.50
N ALA A 43 6.38 41.19 26.25
CA ALA A 43 6.52 41.15 27.71
C ALA A 43 5.19 40.74 28.40
N MET A 44 4.05 41.10 27.81
CA MET A 44 2.71 40.64 28.23
C MET A 44 2.39 39.20 27.78
N ASN A 45 3.33 38.48 27.13
CA ASN A 45 3.12 37.15 26.53
C ASN A 45 2.03 37.12 25.43
N GLN A 46 1.65 38.27 24.88
CA GLN A 46 0.68 38.44 23.80
C GLN A 46 1.36 38.32 22.43
N ARG A 47 1.86 37.10 22.13
CA ARG A 47 2.69 36.81 20.94
C ARG A 47 2.08 37.26 19.61
N GLY A 48 0.76 37.11 19.44
CA GLY A 48 0.08 37.51 18.19
C GLY A 48 0.09 39.03 17.96
N GLN A 49 -0.21 39.82 19.00
CA GLN A 49 -0.17 41.29 18.94
C GLN A 49 1.28 41.81 18.83
N ALA A 50 2.23 41.13 19.48
CA ALA A 50 3.64 41.42 19.34
C ALA A 50 4.12 41.25 17.90
N LEU A 51 3.80 40.11 17.27
CA LEU A 51 4.16 39.84 15.88
C LEU A 51 3.53 40.85 14.93
N ALA A 52 2.23 41.17 15.08
CA ALA A 52 1.56 42.17 14.25
C ALA A 52 2.22 43.56 14.36
N SER A 53 2.65 43.96 15.56
CA SER A 53 3.34 45.23 15.77
C SER A 53 4.75 45.23 15.18
N PHE A 54 5.46 44.10 15.24
CA PHE A 54 6.76 43.94 14.59
C PHE A 54 6.66 43.91 13.06
N ASP A 55 5.63 43.27 12.50
CA ASP A 55 5.37 43.27 11.06
C ASP A 55 5.12 44.69 10.56
N ALA A 56 4.33 45.47 11.29
CA ALA A 56 4.11 46.88 10.98
C ALA A 56 5.42 47.69 11.08
N ALA A 57 6.26 47.44 12.08
CA ALA A 57 7.56 48.09 12.22
C ALA A 57 8.49 47.77 11.05
N LEU A 58 8.55 46.51 10.62
CA LEU A 58 9.38 46.05 9.51
C LEU A 58 8.86 46.53 8.14
N ALA A 59 7.56 46.72 8.00
CA ALA A 59 6.96 47.34 6.82
C ALA A 59 7.29 48.83 6.71
N ALA A 60 7.44 49.53 7.85
CA ALA A 60 7.84 50.92 7.90
C ALA A 60 9.36 51.12 7.74
N ASP A 61 10.15 50.27 8.39
CA ASP A 61 11.62 50.27 8.27
C ASP A 61 12.15 48.82 8.21
N PRO A 62 12.49 48.33 7.00
CA PRO A 62 13.09 47.02 6.82
C PRO A 62 14.46 46.88 7.49
N GLY A 63 15.17 47.96 7.81
CA GLY A 63 16.53 47.96 8.38
C GLY A 63 16.62 47.49 9.83
N LEU A 64 15.50 47.29 10.51
CA LEU A 64 15.43 46.91 11.92
C LEU A 64 15.79 45.44 12.16
N ALA A 65 17.09 45.11 12.12
CA ALA A 65 17.61 43.76 12.23
C ALA A 65 17.17 43.02 13.51
N SER A 66 17.18 43.69 14.67
CA SER A 66 16.77 43.08 15.95
C SER A 66 15.27 42.74 15.98
N ILE A 67 14.43 43.60 15.40
CA ILE A 67 12.99 43.38 15.30
C ILE A 67 12.68 42.27 14.30
N ARG A 68 13.43 42.19 13.20
CA ARG A 68 13.34 41.08 12.24
C ARG A 68 13.60 39.75 12.93
N SER A 69 14.71 39.63 13.66
CA SER A 69 15.04 38.42 14.42
C SER A 69 13.96 38.08 15.44
N ALA A 70 13.41 39.07 16.16
CA ALA A 70 12.34 38.84 17.13
C ALA A 70 11.02 38.37 16.47
N ALA A 71 10.64 38.96 15.33
CA ALA A 71 9.49 38.53 14.54
C ALA A 71 9.68 37.10 14.00
N ASP A 72 10.86 36.76 13.50
CA ASP A 72 11.18 35.42 12.99
C ASP A 72 11.08 34.36 14.08
N VAL A 73 11.58 34.65 15.29
CA VAL A 73 11.42 33.77 16.45
C VAL A 73 9.94 33.57 16.80
N LEU A 74 9.14 34.64 16.81
CA LEU A 74 7.71 34.54 17.09
C LEU A 74 6.95 33.74 16.03
N ARG A 75 7.27 33.93 14.74
CA ARG A 75 6.69 33.14 13.65
C ARG A 75 7.05 31.66 13.79
N PHE A 76 8.31 31.35 14.10
CA PHE A 76 8.75 29.98 14.33
C PHE A 76 8.00 29.32 15.50
N GLN A 77 7.86 30.03 16.63
CA GLN A 77 7.09 29.53 17.78
C GLN A 77 5.60 29.33 17.46
N GLY A 78 4.99 30.28 16.76
CA GLY A 78 3.60 30.19 16.31
C GLY A 78 3.37 29.01 15.38
N LEU A 79 4.30 28.78 14.44
CA LEU A 79 4.28 27.63 13.54
C LEU A 79 4.34 26.31 14.32
N GLN A 80 5.26 26.18 15.28
CA GLN A 80 5.38 24.97 16.11
C GLN A 80 4.12 24.69 16.92
N GLY A 81 3.54 25.71 17.56
CA GLY A 81 2.27 25.58 18.30
C GLY A 81 1.10 25.22 17.38
N GLY A 82 1.02 25.85 16.22
CA GLY A 82 -0.01 25.57 15.20
C GLY A 82 0.07 24.14 14.67
N VAL A 83 1.28 23.65 14.34
CA VAL A 83 1.51 22.28 13.88
C VAL A 83 1.18 21.26 14.99
N ALA A 84 1.59 21.51 16.24
CA ALA A 84 1.26 20.62 17.35
C ALA A 84 -0.26 20.56 17.60
N GLY A 85 -0.94 21.71 17.54
CA GLY A 85 -2.40 21.78 17.59
C GLY A 85 -3.07 21.05 16.43
N ALA A 86 -2.53 21.19 15.22
CA ALA A 86 -3.02 20.51 14.03
C ALA A 86 -2.93 18.98 14.15
N ARG A 87 -1.78 18.47 14.61
CA ARG A 87 -1.59 17.03 14.88
C ARG A 87 -2.59 16.51 15.91
N LYS A 88 -2.72 17.20 17.04
CA LYS A 88 -3.67 16.83 18.08
C LYS A 88 -5.12 16.83 17.57
N ALA A 89 -5.47 17.77 16.71
CA ALA A 89 -6.77 17.80 16.06
C ALA A 89 -6.96 16.60 15.10
N ALA A 90 -5.95 16.25 14.32
CA ALA A 90 -5.97 15.09 13.43
C ALA A 90 -6.11 13.76 14.20
N GLU A 91 -5.36 13.59 15.29
CA GLU A 91 -5.47 12.43 16.20
C GLU A 91 -6.86 12.32 16.83
N ALA A 92 -7.51 13.46 17.09
CA ALA A 92 -8.89 13.53 17.57
C ALA A 92 -9.95 13.38 16.45
N GLY A 93 -9.56 13.10 15.21
CA GLY A 93 -10.45 12.98 14.05
C GLY A 93 -11.04 14.31 13.56
N ARG A 94 -10.61 15.44 14.12
CA ARG A 94 -11.03 16.79 13.71
C ARG A 94 -10.21 17.26 12.51
N TYR A 95 -10.37 16.58 11.38
CA TYR A 95 -9.56 16.82 10.18
C TYR A 95 -9.74 18.22 9.59
N ALA A 96 -10.93 18.83 9.71
CA ALA A 96 -11.16 20.19 9.24
C ALA A 96 -10.32 21.23 10.02
N ASP A 97 -10.25 21.09 11.34
CA ASP A 97 -9.44 21.96 12.21
C ASP A 97 -7.95 21.78 11.92
N ALA A 98 -7.50 20.51 11.81
CA ALA A 98 -6.13 20.16 11.48
C ALA A 98 -5.71 20.76 10.14
N ARG A 99 -6.54 20.59 9.11
CA ARG A 99 -6.33 21.20 7.78
C ARG A 99 -6.19 22.71 7.87
N SER A 100 -7.12 23.39 8.56
CA SER A 100 -7.08 24.85 8.71
C SER A 100 -5.74 25.31 9.30
N ALA A 101 -5.30 24.65 10.38
CA ALA A 101 -4.03 24.96 11.04
C ALA A 101 -2.81 24.69 10.13
N TYR A 102 -2.79 23.59 9.37
CA TYR A 102 -1.71 23.32 8.41
C TYR A 102 -1.70 24.30 7.24
N VAL A 103 -2.86 24.74 6.75
CA VAL A 103 -2.95 25.76 5.68
C VAL A 103 -2.37 27.09 6.16
N GLU A 104 -2.70 27.53 7.38
CA GLU A 104 -2.09 28.74 7.97
C GLU A 104 -0.58 28.58 8.17
N ALA A 105 -0.13 27.41 8.63
CA ALA A 105 1.29 27.08 8.75
C ALA A 105 2.01 27.18 7.39
N ILE A 106 1.40 26.66 6.32
CA ILE A 106 1.95 26.73 4.96
C ILE A 106 2.04 28.17 4.46
N LYS A 107 1.06 29.04 4.76
CA LYS A 107 1.15 30.47 4.41
C LYS A 107 2.37 31.14 5.04
N ALA A 108 2.69 30.78 6.29
CA ALA A 108 3.86 31.30 6.99
C ALA A 108 5.18 30.69 6.51
N SER A 109 5.17 29.48 5.94
CA SER A 109 6.37 28.79 5.43
C SER A 109 6.07 27.98 4.16
N PRO A 110 5.88 28.64 3.00
CA PRO A 110 5.41 27.98 1.78
C PRO A 110 6.41 27.02 1.13
N GLN A 111 7.66 27.02 1.59
CA GLN A 111 8.76 26.18 1.10
C GLN A 111 9.09 25.04 2.09
N SER A 112 8.19 24.73 3.03
CA SER A 112 8.40 23.61 3.96
C SER A 112 7.78 22.32 3.41
N PRO A 113 8.57 21.37 2.86
CA PRO A 113 8.02 20.10 2.36
C PRO A 113 7.32 19.31 3.47
N PHE A 114 7.82 19.43 4.69
CA PHE A 114 7.23 18.85 5.89
C PHE A 114 5.74 19.24 6.08
N LEU A 115 5.39 20.52 5.93
CA LEU A 115 4.01 20.98 6.16
C LEU A 115 3.04 20.42 5.13
N TYR A 116 3.45 20.36 3.86
CA TYR A 116 2.64 19.76 2.80
C TYR A 116 2.47 18.25 2.99
N ARG A 117 3.54 17.55 3.40
CA ARG A 117 3.47 16.11 3.71
C ARG A 117 2.51 15.83 4.86
N GLU A 118 2.56 16.61 5.93
CA GLU A 118 1.66 16.44 7.08
C GLU A 118 0.21 16.76 6.70
N LEU A 119 -0.02 17.80 5.89
CA LEU A 119 -1.36 18.09 5.36
C LEU A 119 -1.87 16.95 4.47
N ALA A 120 -1.01 16.36 3.62
CA ALA A 120 -1.38 15.21 2.80
C ALA A 120 -1.85 14.02 3.65
N VAL A 121 -1.18 13.74 4.77
CA VAL A 121 -1.59 12.70 5.73
C VAL A 121 -2.98 13.01 6.29
N VAL A 122 -3.24 14.25 6.71
CA VAL A 122 -4.55 14.68 7.22
C VAL A 122 -5.65 14.55 6.17
N GLU A 123 -5.40 15.00 4.93
CA GLU A 123 -6.39 14.91 3.84
C GLU A 123 -6.68 13.45 3.48
N ARG A 124 -5.67 12.57 3.50
CA ARG A 124 -5.85 11.12 3.31
C ARG A 124 -6.73 10.51 4.40
N GLN A 125 -6.49 10.83 5.67
CA GLN A 125 -7.31 10.37 6.79
C GLN A 125 -8.75 10.90 6.72
N ALA A 126 -8.95 12.08 6.14
CA ALA A 126 -10.25 12.65 5.85
C ALA A 126 -10.95 12.07 4.61
N GLY A 127 -10.33 11.12 3.90
CA GLY A 127 -10.85 10.53 2.66
C GLY A 127 -10.74 11.43 1.42
N ARG A 128 -10.07 12.58 1.52
CA ARG A 128 -9.88 13.53 0.40
C ARG A 128 -8.63 13.19 -0.39
N LEU A 129 -8.68 12.04 -1.05
CA LEU A 129 -7.50 11.43 -1.67
C LEU A 129 -6.85 12.29 -2.76
N THR A 130 -7.65 12.95 -3.61
CA THR A 130 -7.12 13.85 -4.65
C THR A 130 -6.39 15.05 -4.05
N ALA A 131 -6.96 15.68 -3.01
CA ALA A 131 -6.30 16.78 -2.32
C ALA A 131 -5.01 16.31 -1.63
N ALA A 132 -5.03 15.13 -1.01
CA ALA A 132 -3.84 14.53 -0.41
C ALA A 132 -2.72 14.32 -1.44
N GLN A 133 -3.07 13.84 -2.65
CA GLN A 133 -2.13 13.65 -3.74
C GLN A 133 -1.49 14.99 -4.17
N GLU A 134 -2.29 16.04 -4.36
CA GLU A 134 -1.77 17.37 -4.71
C GLU A 134 -0.76 17.90 -3.66
N GLN A 135 -1.07 17.74 -2.38
CA GLN A 135 -0.18 18.21 -1.31
C GLN A 135 1.12 17.42 -1.26
N ILE A 136 1.07 16.09 -1.40
CA ILE A 136 2.30 15.30 -1.34
C ILE A 136 3.18 15.49 -2.57
N GLU A 137 2.59 15.67 -3.76
CA GLU A 137 3.32 16.05 -4.97
C GLU A 137 4.00 17.42 -4.78
N LYS A 138 3.32 18.36 -4.10
CA LYS A 138 3.94 19.64 -3.74
C LYS A 138 5.13 19.47 -2.80
N ALA A 139 5.03 18.60 -1.79
CA ALA A 139 6.14 18.28 -0.89
C ALA A 139 7.35 17.72 -1.66
N ILE A 140 7.12 16.74 -2.53
CA ILE A 140 8.16 16.11 -3.37
C ILE A 140 8.79 17.12 -4.34
N SER A 141 8.00 18.06 -4.88
CA SER A 141 8.54 19.11 -5.75
C SER A 141 9.50 20.07 -5.05
N ILE A 142 9.34 20.26 -3.73
CA ILE A 142 10.20 21.11 -2.90
C ILE A 142 11.43 20.34 -2.45
N ASP A 143 11.27 19.09 -2.02
CA ASP A 143 12.36 18.19 -1.63
C ASP A 143 12.21 16.80 -2.27
N PRO A 144 12.86 16.58 -3.43
CA PRO A 144 12.85 15.29 -4.12
C PRO A 144 13.65 14.18 -3.43
N ASN A 145 14.41 14.50 -2.38
CA ASN A 145 15.26 13.52 -1.66
C ASN A 145 14.64 13.07 -0.33
N ASP A 146 13.38 13.42 -0.07
CA ASP A 146 12.64 12.98 1.12
C ASP A 146 11.94 11.64 0.88
N ALA A 147 12.58 10.54 1.28
CA ALA A 147 12.04 9.18 1.18
C ALA A 147 10.64 9.06 1.83
N ARG A 148 10.40 9.80 2.92
CA ARG A 148 9.12 9.77 3.63
C ARG A 148 7.99 10.39 2.83
N SER A 149 8.26 11.38 1.98
CA SER A 149 7.23 11.95 1.10
C SER A 149 6.78 10.93 0.05
N PHE A 150 7.69 10.14 -0.50
CA PHE A 150 7.35 9.04 -1.40
C PHE A 150 6.54 7.94 -0.72
N VAL A 151 6.84 7.62 0.55
CA VAL A 151 6.01 6.67 1.34
C VAL A 151 4.60 7.20 1.51
N VAL A 152 4.42 8.49 1.85
CA VAL A 152 3.08 9.09 1.98
C VAL A 152 2.36 9.12 0.63
N LEU A 153 3.06 9.40 -0.48
CA LEU A 153 2.47 9.32 -1.83
C LEU A 153 1.97 7.90 -2.13
N ALA A 154 2.76 6.87 -1.81
CA ALA A 154 2.33 5.49 -1.95
C ALA A 154 1.09 5.16 -1.11
N ASP A 155 1.01 5.65 0.14
CA ASP A 155 -0.16 5.47 1.00
C ASP A 155 -1.43 6.13 0.40
N VAL A 156 -1.28 7.30 -0.22
CA VAL A 156 -2.38 8.00 -0.92
C VAL A 156 -2.83 7.22 -2.15
N LEU A 157 -1.88 6.80 -3.00
CA LEU A 157 -2.15 6.05 -4.22
C LEU A 157 -2.75 4.66 -3.93
N GLU A 158 -2.28 3.98 -2.88
CA GLU A 158 -2.85 2.72 -2.41
C GLU A 158 -4.31 2.90 -1.97
N ALA A 159 -4.63 3.98 -1.26
CA ALA A 159 -6.01 4.31 -0.88
C ALA A 159 -6.91 4.63 -2.10
N MET A 160 -6.32 5.09 -3.21
CA MET A 160 -7.02 5.33 -4.48
C MET A 160 -7.15 4.06 -5.34
N GLY A 161 -6.61 2.92 -4.90
CA GLY A 161 -6.56 1.68 -5.68
C GLY A 161 -5.53 1.68 -6.81
N GLN A 162 -4.65 2.68 -6.87
CA GLN A 162 -3.62 2.80 -7.91
C GLN A 162 -2.34 2.06 -7.47
N PHE A 163 -2.40 0.73 -7.48
CA PHE A 163 -1.37 -0.10 -6.87
C PHE A 163 0.00 -0.07 -7.60
N GLU A 164 0.04 0.00 -8.93
CA GLU A 164 1.31 0.09 -9.69
C GLU A 164 2.05 1.43 -9.44
N THR A 165 1.31 2.53 -9.45
CA THR A 165 1.89 3.85 -9.18
C THR A 165 2.33 3.96 -7.73
N ALA A 166 1.58 3.38 -6.79
CA ALA A 166 1.99 3.25 -5.39
C ALA A 166 3.31 2.45 -5.25
N ALA A 167 3.45 1.32 -5.95
CA ALA A 167 4.68 0.53 -5.94
C ALA A 167 5.87 1.30 -6.53
N THR A 168 5.62 2.12 -7.56
CA THR A 168 6.64 3.02 -8.14
C THR A 168 7.08 4.09 -7.14
N ALA A 169 6.14 4.71 -6.42
CA ALA A 169 6.47 5.67 -5.36
C ALA A 169 7.32 5.03 -4.25
N LEU A 170 6.97 3.83 -3.78
CA LEU A 170 7.81 3.10 -2.80
C LEU A 170 9.17 2.69 -3.37
N THR A 171 9.27 2.42 -4.67
CA THR A 171 10.56 2.15 -5.32
C THR A 171 11.47 3.39 -5.27
N ASN A 172 10.93 4.59 -5.48
CA ASN A 172 11.67 5.83 -5.30
C ASN A 172 12.08 6.05 -3.83
N ALA A 173 11.20 5.74 -2.87
CA ALA A 173 11.56 5.78 -1.45
C ALA A 173 12.70 4.82 -1.12
N ALA A 174 12.65 3.58 -1.62
CA ALA A 174 13.66 2.56 -1.39
C ALA A 174 15.00 2.86 -2.07
N ALA A 175 15.01 3.66 -3.15
CA ALA A 175 16.24 4.14 -3.78
C ALA A 175 16.98 5.17 -2.92
N LEU A 176 16.24 5.94 -2.10
CA LEU A 176 16.80 6.91 -1.16
C LEU A 176 17.18 6.23 0.18
N GLU A 177 16.28 5.42 0.73
CA GLU A 177 16.45 4.71 1.98
C GLU A 177 16.05 3.24 1.82
N PRO A 178 16.98 2.34 1.48
CA PRO A 178 16.69 0.92 1.32
C PRO A 178 16.20 0.27 2.62
N SER A 179 15.16 -0.55 2.53
CA SER A 179 14.61 -1.30 3.65
C SER A 179 13.90 -2.57 3.18
N ASP A 180 14.09 -3.68 3.89
CA ASP A 180 13.37 -4.94 3.63
C ASP A 180 11.85 -4.78 3.76
N ALA A 181 11.41 -3.89 4.66
CA ALA A 181 10.00 -3.56 4.83
C ALA A 181 9.43 -2.87 3.59
N LEU A 182 10.18 -1.92 3.00
CA LEU A 182 9.78 -1.27 1.74
C LEU A 182 9.78 -2.26 0.59
N HIS A 183 10.79 -3.13 0.50
CA HIS A 183 10.85 -4.16 -0.53
C HIS A 183 9.63 -5.10 -0.48
N SER A 184 9.32 -5.62 0.71
CA SER A 184 8.14 -6.48 0.92
C SER A 184 6.83 -5.77 0.55
N ARG A 185 6.75 -4.47 0.85
CA ARG A 185 5.56 -3.66 0.55
C ARG A 185 5.41 -3.34 -0.95
N ILE A 186 6.52 -3.12 -1.66
CA ILE A 186 6.55 -2.97 -3.13
C ILE A 186 6.02 -4.25 -3.79
N GLU A 187 6.53 -5.42 -3.37
CA GLU A 187 6.10 -6.70 -3.93
C GLU A 187 4.61 -6.98 -3.64
N ALA A 188 4.14 -6.64 -2.44
CA ALA A 188 2.71 -6.75 -2.11
C ALA A 188 1.82 -5.85 -2.99
N LEU A 189 2.24 -4.61 -3.25
CA LEU A 189 1.50 -3.69 -4.12
C LEU A 189 1.49 -4.16 -5.59
N ARG A 190 2.63 -4.62 -6.10
CA ARG A 190 2.73 -5.22 -7.45
C ARG A 190 1.84 -6.45 -7.57
N ALA A 191 1.78 -7.29 -6.54
CA ALA A 191 0.89 -8.44 -6.53
C ALA A 191 -0.60 -8.04 -6.58
N LYS A 192 -1.00 -6.99 -5.83
CA LYS A 192 -2.36 -6.43 -5.91
C LYS A 192 -2.66 -5.87 -7.30
N ALA A 193 -1.74 -5.09 -7.85
CA ALA A 193 -1.87 -4.52 -9.17
C ALA A 193 -2.00 -5.59 -10.27
N ALA A 194 -1.12 -6.59 -10.24
CA ALA A 194 -1.16 -7.73 -11.15
C ALA A 194 -2.47 -8.50 -11.03
N PHE A 195 -3.02 -8.65 -9.82
CA PHE A 195 -4.32 -9.26 -9.61
C PHE A 195 -5.47 -8.43 -10.20
N GLU A 196 -5.50 -7.11 -9.98
CA GLU A 196 -6.53 -6.23 -10.56
C GLU A 196 -6.48 -6.15 -12.09
N ALA A 197 -5.29 -6.32 -12.67
CA ALA A 197 -5.12 -6.42 -14.12
C ALA A 197 -5.67 -7.73 -14.72
N MET A 198 -5.98 -8.74 -13.90
CA MET A 198 -6.50 -10.01 -14.38
C MET A 198 -7.97 -9.90 -14.85
N PRO A 199 -8.37 -10.73 -15.83
CA PRO A 199 -9.76 -10.81 -16.27
C PRO A 199 -10.73 -11.02 -15.09
N PRO A 200 -11.93 -10.42 -15.10
CA PRO A 200 -12.94 -10.62 -14.06
C PRO A 200 -13.21 -12.10 -13.75
N GLU A 201 -13.18 -12.96 -14.78
CA GLU A 201 -13.37 -14.40 -14.69
C GLU A 201 -12.32 -15.10 -13.83
N PHE A 202 -11.09 -14.57 -13.76
CA PHE A 202 -10.03 -15.07 -12.89
C PHE A 202 -10.25 -14.59 -11.45
N ARG A 203 -10.55 -13.30 -11.28
CA ARG A 203 -10.75 -12.70 -9.95
C ARG A 203 -11.94 -13.31 -9.20
N SER A 204 -12.94 -13.84 -9.93
CA SER A 204 -14.11 -14.50 -9.34
C SER A 204 -13.93 -16.00 -9.05
N ILE A 205 -12.79 -16.62 -9.40
CA ILE A 205 -12.64 -18.09 -9.28
C ILE A 205 -12.83 -18.56 -7.83
N GLU A 206 -12.27 -17.86 -6.85
CA GLU A 206 -12.33 -18.28 -5.45
C GLU A 206 -13.77 -18.37 -4.91
N LEU A 207 -14.66 -17.51 -5.44
CA LEU A 207 -16.07 -17.45 -5.06
C LEU A 207 -16.96 -18.42 -5.85
N ALA A 208 -16.41 -19.13 -6.84
CA ALA A 208 -17.20 -20.02 -7.69
C ALA A 208 -17.69 -21.25 -6.91
N GLU A 209 -18.97 -21.59 -7.03
CA GLU A 209 -19.53 -22.82 -6.45
C GLU A 209 -18.85 -24.08 -7.03
N THR A 210 -18.52 -24.03 -8.32
CA THR A 210 -17.74 -25.07 -9.00
C THR A 210 -16.73 -24.45 -9.95
N VAL A 211 -15.58 -25.11 -10.11
CA VAL A 211 -14.49 -24.66 -10.98
C VAL A 211 -14.52 -25.41 -12.30
N THR A 212 -14.32 -24.69 -13.40
CA THR A 212 -14.14 -25.25 -14.74
C THR A 212 -12.68 -25.60 -15.02
N ARG A 213 -12.43 -26.48 -15.99
CA ARG A 213 -11.07 -26.85 -16.41
C ARG A 213 -10.27 -25.64 -16.89
N ALA A 214 -10.90 -24.68 -17.56
CA ALA A 214 -10.29 -23.41 -17.93
C ALA A 214 -9.79 -22.64 -16.70
N GLN A 215 -10.65 -22.47 -15.69
CA GLN A 215 -10.31 -21.75 -14.46
C GLN A 215 -9.17 -22.44 -13.70
N LEU A 216 -9.17 -23.77 -13.60
CA LEU A 216 -8.06 -24.52 -13.00
C LEU A 216 -6.75 -24.33 -13.79
N ALA A 217 -6.81 -24.35 -15.13
CA ALA A 217 -5.63 -24.09 -15.96
C ALA A 217 -5.06 -22.68 -15.74
N VAL A 218 -5.91 -21.66 -15.61
CA VAL A 218 -5.44 -20.30 -15.32
C VAL A 218 -4.85 -20.21 -13.92
N LEU A 219 -5.50 -20.79 -12.90
CA LEU A 219 -4.95 -20.84 -11.54
C LEU A 219 -3.55 -21.46 -11.51
N VAL A 220 -3.39 -22.64 -12.11
CA VAL A 220 -2.08 -23.32 -12.20
C VAL A 220 -1.10 -22.51 -13.03
N GLY A 221 -1.53 -22.01 -14.19
CA GLY A 221 -0.66 -21.27 -15.12
C GLY A 221 -0.10 -19.98 -14.53
N ILE A 222 -0.89 -19.26 -13.74
CA ILE A 222 -0.47 -18.01 -13.08
C ILE A 222 0.33 -18.30 -11.82
N ARG A 223 -0.21 -19.12 -10.90
CA ARG A 223 0.43 -19.34 -9.59
C ARG A 223 1.68 -20.20 -9.68
N MET A 224 1.73 -21.14 -10.62
CA MET A 224 2.86 -22.04 -10.83
C MET A 224 3.67 -21.68 -12.07
N GLU A 225 3.64 -20.41 -12.51
CA GLU A 225 4.25 -19.97 -13.77
C GLU A 225 5.71 -20.40 -13.91
N ALA A 226 6.49 -20.23 -12.84
CA ALA A 226 7.90 -20.61 -12.80
C ALA A 226 8.11 -22.12 -13.01
N LEU A 227 7.23 -22.97 -12.46
CA LEU A 227 7.29 -24.41 -12.62
C LEU A 227 6.79 -24.83 -14.02
N VAL A 228 5.72 -24.21 -14.54
CA VAL A 228 5.19 -24.45 -15.89
C VAL A 228 6.25 -24.14 -16.96
N LYS A 229 6.98 -23.02 -16.81
CA LYS A 229 8.05 -22.62 -17.75
C LYS A 229 9.22 -23.60 -17.78
N ARG A 230 9.54 -24.23 -16.64
CA ARG A 230 10.67 -25.18 -16.50
C ARG A 230 10.30 -26.64 -16.75
N ALA A 231 9.03 -26.99 -16.66
CA ALA A 231 8.58 -28.37 -16.86
C ALA A 231 9.03 -28.90 -18.24
N PRO A 232 9.46 -30.18 -18.33
CA PRO A 232 9.79 -30.79 -19.61
C PRO A 232 8.57 -30.69 -20.52
N ARG A 233 8.76 -30.12 -21.72
CA ARG A 233 7.68 -30.03 -22.71
C ARG A 233 7.34 -31.45 -23.18
N GLY A 234 6.12 -31.89 -22.93
CA GLY A 234 5.58 -33.13 -23.51
C GLY A 234 5.49 -33.06 -25.04
N SER A 235 5.11 -34.18 -25.66
CA SER A 235 4.84 -34.24 -27.11
C SER A 235 3.84 -33.16 -27.54
N ALA A 236 3.95 -32.69 -28.79
CA ALA A 236 3.12 -31.63 -29.34
C ALA A 236 1.63 -31.86 -29.06
N THR A 237 1.07 -31.09 -28.12
CA THR A 237 -0.35 -31.17 -27.76
C THR A 237 -1.17 -30.38 -28.76
N VAL A 238 -2.03 -31.07 -29.53
CA VAL A 238 -3.04 -30.44 -30.39
C VAL A 238 -4.32 -30.28 -29.57
N ILE A 239 -4.83 -29.06 -29.49
CA ILE A 239 -6.08 -28.73 -28.77
C ILE A 239 -7.00 -27.99 -29.73
N THR A 240 -8.16 -28.56 -30.01
CA THR A 240 -9.09 -28.05 -31.04
C THR A 240 -10.09 -27.02 -30.52
N ASP A 241 -10.38 -27.02 -29.22
CA ASP A 241 -11.46 -26.25 -28.59
C ASP A 241 -10.99 -25.15 -27.62
N ALA A 242 -9.68 -24.94 -27.45
CA ALA A 242 -9.16 -23.94 -26.53
C ALA A 242 -9.13 -22.51 -27.09
N ARG A 243 -9.09 -22.32 -28.41
CA ARG A 243 -8.85 -21.01 -29.05
C ARG A 243 -9.90 -19.93 -28.72
N GLY A 244 -11.15 -20.33 -28.47
CA GLY A 244 -12.24 -19.41 -28.10
C GLY A 244 -12.35 -19.13 -26.60
N SER A 245 -11.52 -19.77 -25.77
CA SER A 245 -11.56 -19.60 -24.33
C SER A 245 -10.72 -18.39 -23.91
N TRP A 246 -11.21 -17.59 -22.97
CA TRP A 246 -10.42 -16.55 -22.31
C TRP A 246 -9.17 -17.12 -21.61
N ALA A 247 -9.20 -18.40 -21.23
CA ALA A 247 -8.09 -19.12 -20.61
C ALA A 247 -7.05 -19.66 -21.63
N ALA A 248 -7.25 -19.46 -22.94
CA ALA A 248 -6.36 -19.97 -23.99
C ALA A 248 -4.86 -19.72 -23.74
N PRO A 249 -4.42 -18.54 -23.26
CA PRO A 249 -3.01 -18.28 -22.99
C PRO A 249 -2.37 -19.23 -21.96
N TRP A 250 -3.17 -19.80 -21.05
CA TRP A 250 -2.69 -20.67 -19.97
C TRP A 250 -2.95 -22.16 -20.22
N ILE A 251 -4.02 -22.50 -20.96
CA ILE A 251 -4.35 -23.90 -21.27
C ILE A 251 -3.18 -24.60 -21.95
N LEU A 252 -2.58 -24.00 -22.97
CA LEU A 252 -1.53 -24.64 -23.74
C LEU A 252 -0.21 -24.83 -22.95
N PRO A 253 0.31 -23.82 -22.20
CA PRO A 253 1.46 -24.03 -21.33
C PRO A 253 1.24 -25.11 -20.26
N VAL A 254 0.09 -25.10 -19.58
CA VAL A 254 -0.21 -26.04 -18.48
C VAL A 254 -0.35 -27.47 -18.98
N THR A 255 -0.99 -27.67 -20.14
CA THR A 255 -1.09 -29.00 -20.77
C THR A 255 0.26 -29.50 -21.28
N ARG A 256 1.08 -28.64 -21.90
CA ARG A 256 2.44 -28.99 -22.33
C ARG A 256 3.39 -29.33 -21.19
N ALA A 257 3.19 -28.72 -20.02
CA ALA A 257 3.89 -29.07 -18.78
C ALA A 257 3.43 -30.42 -18.20
N GLY A 258 2.36 -31.02 -18.74
CA GLY A 258 1.77 -32.27 -18.27
C GLY A 258 0.93 -32.11 -17.00
N PHE A 259 0.56 -30.89 -16.61
CA PHE A 259 -0.19 -30.64 -15.36
C PHE A 259 -1.69 -30.83 -15.53
N MET A 260 -2.19 -30.76 -16.75
CA MET A 260 -3.57 -31.09 -17.09
C MET A 260 -3.60 -31.92 -18.37
N GLU A 261 -4.49 -32.89 -18.42
CA GLU A 261 -4.64 -33.79 -19.57
C GLU A 261 -5.42 -33.14 -20.72
N VAL A 262 -5.19 -33.63 -21.93
CA VAL A 262 -6.04 -33.38 -23.11
C VAL A 262 -6.69 -34.71 -23.44
N TYR A 263 -8.00 -34.70 -23.69
CA TYR A 263 -8.75 -35.92 -23.96
C TYR A 263 -8.37 -36.52 -25.32
N ASP A 264 -8.62 -37.82 -25.49
CA ASP A 264 -8.27 -38.58 -26.71
C ASP A 264 -8.83 -37.97 -28.01
N ASN A 265 -9.94 -37.25 -27.92
CA ASN A 265 -10.54 -36.52 -29.04
C ASN A 265 -9.88 -35.16 -29.33
N HIS A 266 -8.69 -34.89 -28.79
CA HIS A 266 -7.93 -33.63 -28.93
C HIS A 266 -8.67 -32.40 -28.38
N THR A 267 -9.55 -32.59 -27.40
CA THR A 267 -10.26 -31.50 -26.71
C THR A 267 -9.73 -31.30 -25.30
N PHE A 268 -9.72 -30.05 -24.85
CA PHE A 268 -9.43 -29.70 -23.46
C PHE A 268 -10.72 -29.55 -22.62
N GLN A 269 -11.84 -29.27 -23.27
CA GLN A 269 -13.15 -28.99 -22.67
C GLN A 269 -13.09 -27.86 -21.63
N PRO A 270 -12.80 -26.60 -22.04
CA PRO A 270 -12.63 -25.47 -21.12
C PRO A 270 -13.78 -25.29 -20.12
N ALA A 271 -15.02 -25.55 -20.54
CA ALA A 271 -16.22 -25.37 -19.74
C ALA A 271 -16.58 -26.56 -18.83
N ALA A 272 -15.90 -27.70 -18.96
CA ALA A 272 -16.23 -28.86 -18.14
C ALA A 272 -15.86 -28.63 -16.68
N THR A 273 -16.74 -29.06 -15.77
CA THR A 273 -16.56 -28.96 -14.33
C THR A 273 -15.43 -29.88 -13.87
N VAL A 274 -14.52 -29.33 -13.07
CA VAL A 274 -13.47 -30.08 -12.38
C VAL A 274 -14.07 -30.84 -11.21
N ARG A 275 -13.86 -32.14 -11.19
CA ARG A 275 -14.19 -33.03 -10.08
C ARG A 275 -12.95 -33.30 -9.23
N ARG A 276 -13.15 -33.83 -8.03
CA ARG A 276 -12.04 -34.13 -7.11
C ARG A 276 -11.02 -35.10 -7.70
N GLY A 277 -11.45 -36.06 -8.52
CA GLY A 277 -10.55 -36.93 -9.27
C GLY A 277 -9.63 -36.16 -10.23
N ASP A 278 -10.18 -35.18 -10.95
CA ASP A 278 -9.43 -34.36 -11.91
C ASP A 278 -8.40 -33.47 -11.18
N LEU A 279 -8.81 -32.84 -10.08
CA LEU A 279 -7.91 -32.05 -9.24
C LEU A 279 -6.80 -32.92 -8.62
N ALA A 280 -7.11 -34.13 -8.18
CA ALA A 280 -6.13 -35.08 -7.65
C ALA A 280 -5.10 -35.47 -8.71
N PHE A 281 -5.57 -35.74 -9.93
CA PHE A 281 -4.70 -36.03 -11.07
C PHE A 281 -3.75 -34.86 -11.33
N ALA A 282 -4.27 -33.65 -11.55
CA ALA A 282 -3.45 -32.46 -11.80
C ALA A 282 -2.44 -32.20 -10.67
N THR A 283 -2.90 -32.30 -9.42
CA THR A 283 -2.06 -32.20 -8.22
C THR A 283 -0.92 -33.21 -8.24
N SER A 284 -1.20 -34.47 -8.57
CA SER A 284 -0.17 -35.52 -8.61
C SER A 284 0.90 -35.28 -9.68
N GLN A 285 0.52 -34.70 -10.83
CA GLN A 285 1.47 -34.32 -11.88
C GLN A 285 2.37 -33.17 -11.45
N ILE A 286 1.80 -32.15 -10.80
CA ILE A 286 2.54 -31.00 -10.28
C ILE A 286 3.48 -31.44 -9.14
N LEU A 287 3.01 -32.26 -8.19
CA LEU A 287 3.86 -32.82 -7.13
C LEU A 287 4.98 -33.69 -7.70
N SER A 288 4.74 -34.42 -8.79
CA SER A 288 5.79 -35.17 -9.49
C SER A 288 6.83 -34.24 -10.11
N ALA A 289 6.43 -33.08 -10.63
CA ALA A 289 7.36 -32.06 -11.11
C ALA A 289 8.16 -31.42 -9.97
N ILE A 290 7.52 -31.08 -8.86
CA ILE A 290 8.19 -30.57 -7.65
C ILE A 290 9.19 -31.61 -7.11
N ALA A 291 8.82 -32.89 -7.05
CA ALA A 291 9.67 -33.97 -6.58
C ALA A 291 10.93 -34.19 -7.43
N ARG A 292 10.90 -33.83 -8.72
CA ARG A 292 12.11 -33.84 -9.57
C ARG A 292 13.10 -32.73 -9.17
N GLU A 293 12.60 -31.57 -8.78
CA GLU A 293 13.42 -30.45 -8.29
C GLU A 293 13.85 -30.67 -6.82
N ASN A 294 13.03 -31.37 -6.01
CA ASN A 294 13.30 -31.68 -4.60
C ASN A 294 13.02 -33.16 -4.27
N PRO A 295 14.01 -34.06 -4.47
CA PRO A 295 13.83 -35.50 -4.24
C PRO A 295 13.56 -35.90 -2.78
N ARG A 296 14.00 -35.09 -1.81
CA ARG A 296 13.75 -35.32 -0.37
C ARG A 296 12.27 -35.15 -0.07
N LEU A 297 11.69 -34.04 -0.53
CA LEU A 297 10.27 -33.78 -0.39
C LEU A 297 9.45 -34.82 -1.18
N GLY A 298 9.90 -35.21 -2.38
CA GLY A 298 9.26 -36.27 -3.14
C GLY A 298 9.28 -37.65 -2.46
N ALA A 299 10.26 -37.93 -1.59
CA ALA A 299 10.35 -39.19 -0.88
C ALA A 299 9.24 -39.37 0.17
N SER A 300 8.76 -38.29 0.79
CA SER A 300 7.70 -38.37 1.81
C SER A 300 6.35 -38.78 1.22
N TRP A 301 6.10 -38.50 -0.06
CA TRP A 301 4.83 -38.84 -0.72
C TRP A 301 4.90 -40.10 -1.58
N ARG A 302 6.12 -40.63 -1.85
CA ARG A 302 6.35 -41.74 -2.77
C ARG A 302 5.58 -43.01 -2.38
N ASN A 303 5.42 -43.23 -1.08
CA ASN A 303 4.76 -44.38 -0.48
C ASN A 303 3.43 -43.99 0.20
N ALA A 304 2.77 -42.92 -0.24
CA ALA A 304 1.48 -42.50 0.30
C ALA A 304 0.48 -43.68 0.28
N ARG A 305 -0.06 -44.02 1.45
CA ARG A 305 -0.98 -45.16 1.66
C ARG A 305 -2.25 -44.73 2.39
N GLN A 306 -2.78 -43.57 2.00
CA GLN A 306 -4.01 -43.05 2.58
C GLN A 306 -5.15 -44.08 2.40
N LYS A 307 -5.91 -44.30 3.48
CA LYS A 307 -7.12 -45.12 3.43
C LYS A 307 -8.31 -44.22 3.14
N PHE A 308 -9.11 -44.62 2.16
CA PHE A 308 -10.38 -43.97 1.82
C PHE A 308 -11.50 -44.99 1.95
N THR A 309 -12.67 -44.57 2.40
CA THR A 309 -13.84 -45.44 2.55
C THR A 309 -14.52 -45.79 1.23
N ASP A 310 -14.35 -44.96 0.21
CA ASP A 310 -15.00 -45.05 -1.11
C ASP A 310 -14.02 -45.20 -2.29
N LEU A 311 -12.72 -45.27 -2.02
CA LEU A 311 -11.67 -45.34 -3.05
C LEU A 311 -10.63 -46.42 -2.74
N PRO A 312 -10.76 -47.63 -3.32
CA PRO A 312 -9.86 -48.74 -3.04
C PRO A 312 -8.50 -48.60 -3.74
N PRO A 313 -7.41 -49.20 -3.22
CA PRO A 313 -6.06 -49.11 -3.79
C PRO A 313 -5.91 -49.53 -5.27
N GLY A 314 -6.80 -50.40 -5.76
CA GLY A 314 -6.79 -50.85 -7.16
C GLY A 314 -7.42 -49.87 -8.16
N HIS A 315 -8.07 -48.80 -7.69
CA HIS A 315 -8.70 -47.82 -8.56
C HIS A 315 -7.66 -46.92 -9.24
N LEU A 316 -7.87 -46.58 -10.51
CA LEU A 316 -6.90 -45.81 -11.32
C LEU A 316 -6.50 -44.47 -10.67
N SER A 317 -7.49 -43.76 -10.09
CA SER A 317 -7.28 -42.47 -9.41
C SER A 317 -6.75 -42.59 -7.97
N TYR A 318 -6.62 -43.79 -7.40
CA TYR A 318 -6.22 -43.97 -5.99
C TYR A 318 -4.87 -43.32 -5.70
N ARG A 319 -3.87 -43.58 -6.56
CA ARG A 319 -2.51 -43.06 -6.35
C ARG A 319 -2.47 -41.54 -6.34
N ALA A 320 -3.19 -40.91 -7.28
CA ALA A 320 -3.27 -39.46 -7.37
C ALA A 320 -3.92 -38.85 -6.11
N ALA A 321 -5.04 -39.45 -5.66
CA ALA A 321 -5.72 -39.04 -4.44
C ALA A 321 -4.86 -39.23 -3.17
N ALA A 322 -4.20 -40.37 -3.02
CA ALA A 322 -3.35 -40.67 -1.87
C ALA A 322 -2.17 -39.70 -1.77
N VAL A 323 -1.48 -39.44 -2.88
CA VAL A 323 -0.35 -38.50 -2.93
C VAL A 323 -0.80 -37.07 -2.65
N ALA A 324 -1.93 -36.64 -3.23
CA ALA A 324 -2.48 -35.29 -3.00
C ALA A 324 -2.85 -35.05 -1.53
N VAL A 325 -3.38 -36.07 -0.85
CA VAL A 325 -3.71 -36.00 0.58
C VAL A 325 -2.47 -36.06 1.46
N GLU A 326 -1.51 -36.95 1.16
CA GLU A 326 -0.23 -37.06 1.89
C GLU A 326 0.59 -35.76 1.83
N ALA A 327 0.58 -35.08 0.67
CA ALA A 327 1.23 -33.78 0.51
C ALA A 327 0.47 -32.62 1.21
N GLY A 328 -0.72 -32.90 1.75
CA GLY A 328 -1.59 -31.92 2.39
C GLY A 328 -2.25 -30.93 1.41
N VAL A 329 -2.22 -31.22 0.11
CA VAL A 329 -2.83 -30.37 -0.94
C VAL A 329 -4.35 -30.55 -0.96
N MET A 330 -4.81 -31.79 -0.78
CA MET A 330 -6.23 -32.13 -0.65
C MET A 330 -6.49 -32.78 0.71
N LYS A 331 -7.75 -32.78 1.15
CA LYS A 331 -8.18 -33.45 2.38
C LYS A 331 -9.30 -34.44 2.07
N PRO A 332 -9.39 -35.60 2.75
CA PRO A 332 -10.59 -36.41 2.74
C PRO A 332 -11.79 -35.59 3.21
N VAL A 333 -12.97 -35.97 2.76
CA VAL A 333 -14.24 -35.39 3.22
C VAL A 333 -14.79 -36.20 4.40
N GLU A 334 -16.06 -36.00 4.76
CA GLU A 334 -16.72 -36.72 5.85
C GLU A 334 -16.54 -38.24 5.78
N ASN A 335 -16.37 -38.86 6.96
CA ASN A 335 -16.16 -40.30 7.12
C ASN A 335 -14.96 -40.88 6.35
N GLY A 336 -13.95 -40.05 6.04
CA GLY A 336 -12.72 -40.49 5.37
C GLY A 336 -12.91 -40.84 3.89
N ALA A 337 -14.02 -40.42 3.28
CA ALA A 337 -14.27 -40.59 1.85
C ALA A 337 -13.42 -39.59 1.03
N PHE A 338 -13.15 -39.90 -0.23
CA PHE A 338 -12.51 -39.01 -1.18
C PHE A 338 -13.50 -38.34 -2.14
N GLN A 339 -14.60 -39.00 -2.48
CA GLN A 339 -15.67 -38.54 -3.38
C GLN A 339 -15.16 -38.06 -4.75
N LEU A 340 -14.60 -38.97 -5.55
CA LEU A 340 -13.99 -38.66 -6.85
C LEU A 340 -14.86 -37.79 -7.77
N ALA A 341 -16.18 -38.05 -7.79
CA ALA A 341 -17.11 -37.39 -8.69
C ALA A 341 -17.62 -36.02 -8.18
N ARG A 342 -17.35 -35.66 -6.92
CA ARG A 342 -17.82 -34.39 -6.36
C ARG A 342 -17.15 -33.22 -7.10
N PRO A 343 -17.91 -32.21 -7.53
CA PRO A 343 -17.36 -30.97 -8.05
C PRO A 343 -16.40 -30.32 -7.04
N VAL A 344 -15.38 -29.64 -7.56
CA VAL A 344 -14.43 -28.84 -6.79
C VAL A 344 -14.90 -27.40 -6.77
N THR A 345 -14.95 -26.80 -5.59
CA THR A 345 -15.30 -25.38 -5.44
C THR A 345 -14.11 -24.47 -5.76
N GLY A 346 -14.39 -23.19 -5.99
CA GLY A 346 -13.41 -22.13 -6.17
C GLY A 346 -12.34 -22.12 -5.09
N ALA A 347 -12.79 -21.97 -3.85
CA ALA A 347 -11.96 -21.96 -2.66
C ALA A 347 -11.09 -23.22 -2.52
N GLU A 348 -11.62 -24.40 -2.85
CA GLU A 348 -10.85 -25.65 -2.81
C GLU A 348 -9.74 -25.68 -3.85
N ALA A 349 -10.01 -25.24 -5.08
CA ALA A 349 -9.00 -25.18 -6.13
C ALA A 349 -7.90 -24.16 -5.80
N VAL A 350 -8.27 -22.97 -5.32
CA VAL A 350 -7.31 -21.93 -4.90
C VAL A 350 -6.44 -22.42 -3.75
N ALA A 351 -7.04 -23.02 -2.71
CA ALA A 351 -6.30 -23.56 -1.58
C ALA A 351 -5.31 -24.67 -2.01
N ALA A 352 -5.73 -25.57 -2.90
CA ALA A 352 -4.87 -26.62 -3.42
C ALA A 352 -3.67 -26.05 -4.19
N VAL A 353 -3.90 -25.08 -5.09
CA VAL A 353 -2.83 -24.46 -5.88
C VAL A 353 -1.88 -23.64 -5.00
N ASN A 354 -2.39 -22.90 -4.02
CA ASN A 354 -1.55 -22.18 -3.05
C ASN A 354 -0.66 -23.15 -2.25
N ARG A 355 -1.21 -24.29 -1.82
CA ARG A 355 -0.43 -25.32 -1.14
C ARG A 355 0.66 -25.91 -2.04
N LEU A 356 0.38 -26.11 -3.32
CA LEU A 356 1.38 -26.55 -4.30
C LEU A 356 2.50 -25.51 -4.47
N LEU A 357 2.16 -24.22 -4.49
CA LEU A 357 3.13 -23.13 -4.56
C LEU A 357 4.06 -23.13 -3.34
N GLU A 358 3.50 -23.22 -2.12
CA GLU A 358 4.29 -23.33 -0.89
C GLU A 358 5.27 -24.51 -0.93
N LEU A 359 4.85 -25.66 -1.46
CA LEU A 359 5.70 -26.84 -1.59
C LEU A 359 6.80 -26.65 -2.64
N ALA A 360 6.53 -25.90 -3.71
CA ALA A 360 7.52 -25.57 -4.73
C ALA A 360 8.57 -24.55 -4.23
N ASP A 361 8.18 -23.63 -3.36
CA ASP A 361 9.04 -22.55 -2.84
C ASP A 361 9.96 -22.99 -1.69
N ARG A 362 9.69 -24.13 -1.04
CA ARG A 362 10.53 -24.73 0.04
C ARG A 362 11.87 -25.29 -0.47
N ARG A 363 12.61 -24.55 -1.29
CA ARG A 363 13.92 -24.91 -1.87
C ARG A 363 15.09 -24.88 -0.87
N GLN A 364 14.86 -25.11 0.43
CA GLN A 364 15.92 -25.14 1.44
C GLN A 364 16.21 -26.56 1.92
#